data_AF-A0A7C2YWX8-F1
#
_entry.id   AF-A0A7C2YWX8-F1
#
_cell.length_a   1.000
_cell.length_b   1.000
_cell.length_c   1.000
_cell.angle_alpha   90.00
_cell.angle_beta   90.00
_cell.angle_gamma   90.00
#
_symmetry.space_group_name_H-M   'P 1'
#
loop_
_entity.id
_entity.type
_entity.pdbx_description
1 polymer ?
#
loop_
_entity_poly.entity_id
_entity_poly.type
_entity_poly.pdbx_seq_one_letter_code
_entity_poly.pdbx_strand_id
1 'polypeptide(L)' 'MVRPLRLEFPGALYHATARGNAGQDVFLNEDDRRAFLD' A
#
# COMPACT_ATOMS: atom_id res chain seq x y z
N MET A 1 -2.92 14.81 12.45
CA MET A 1 -1.47 14.68 12.15
C MET A 1 -1.22 15.22 10.76
N VAL A 2 -0.19 16.04 10.57
CA VAL A 2 0.18 16.51 9.23
C VAL A 2 0.82 15.35 8.48
N ARG A 3 0.38 15.07 7.25
CA ARG A 3 1.10 14.13 6.39
C ARG A 3 2.29 14.87 5.78
N PRO A 4 3.51 14.31 5.84
CA PRO A 4 4.66 14.90 5.15
C PRO A 4 4.36 15.11 3.67
N LEU A 5 4.98 16.13 3.07
CA LEU A 5 4.86 16.39 1.64
C LEU A 5 5.35 15.16 0.85
N ARG A 6 4.49 14.63 -0.03
CA ARG A 6 4.89 13.61 -1.01
C ARG A 6 5.52 14.31 -2.20
N LEU A 7 6.82 14.15 -2.36
CA LEU A 7 7.58 14.75 -3.45
C LEU A 7 7.54 13.83 -4.66
N GLU A 8 7.09 14.34 -5.80
CA GLU A 8 7.02 13.62 -7.07
C GLU A 8 8.08 14.15 -8.03
N PHE A 9 8.97 13.29 -8.55
CA PHE A 9 9.98 13.69 -9.54
C PHE A 9 10.36 12.52 -10.47
N PRO A 10 10.79 12.79 -11.72
CA PRO A 10 11.09 11.75 -12.69
C PRO A 10 12.20 10.80 -12.22
N GLY A 11 11.97 9.50 -12.36
CA GLY A 11 12.95 8.45 -12.01
C GLY A 11 13.09 8.17 -10.52
N ALA A 12 12.29 8.81 -9.66
CA ALA A 12 12.30 8.54 -8.24
C ALA A 12 11.84 7.12 -7.90
N LEU A 13 12.46 6.53 -6.86
CA LEU A 13 12.02 5.30 -6.24
C LEU A 13 11.24 5.62 -4.96
N TYR A 14 10.06 5.01 -4.82
CA TYR A 14 9.18 5.20 -3.67
C TYR A 14 8.99 3.90 -2.91
N HIS A 15 8.94 4.00 -1.58
CA HIS A 15 8.48 2.92 -0.72
C HIS A 15 6.99 3.08 -0.45
N ALA A 16 6.17 2.19 -1.00
CA ALA A 16 4.74 2.14 -0.78
C ALA A 16 4.38 0.94 0.10
N THR A 17 3.55 1.17 1.12
CA THR A 17 3.01 0.11 1.98
C THR A 17 1.51 0.28 2.12
N ALA A 18 0.80 -0.84 2.13
CA ALA A 18 -0.62 -0.91 2.46
C ALA A 18 -0.77 -1.52 3.85
N ARG A 19 -1.69 -0.98 4.65
CA ARG A 19 -2.03 -1.50 5.98
C ARG A 19 -3.53 -1.44 6.17
N GLY A 20 -4.13 -2.51 6.68
CA GLY A 20 -5.55 -2.53 6.98
C GLY A 20 -5.90 -1.56 8.11
N ASN A 21 -7.15 -1.10 8.11
CA ASN A 21 -7.65 -0.23 9.16
C ASN A 21 -7.52 -0.93 10.52
N ALA A 22 -7.09 -0.21 11.55
CA ALA A 22 -6.85 -0.78 12.88
C ALA A 22 -5.94 -2.05 12.90
N GLY A 23 -5.11 -2.25 11.89
CA GLY A 23 -4.26 -3.44 11.78
C GLY A 23 -4.99 -4.70 11.32
N GLN A 24 -6.20 -4.56 10.78
CA GLN A 24 -6.94 -5.65 10.15
C GLN A 24 -6.21 -6.19 8.91
N ASP A 25 -6.60 -7.39 8.50
CA ASP A 25 -6.13 -7.98 7.26
C ASP A 25 -6.56 -7.13 6.06
N VAL A 26 -5.65 -6.99 5.10
CA VAL A 26 -5.91 -6.24 3.85
C VAL A 26 -6.67 -7.09 2.84
N PHE A 27 -6.46 -8.41 2.87
CA PHE A 27 -7.08 -9.37 1.97
C PHE A 27 -8.04 -10.28 2.73
N LEU A 28 -9.11 -10.70 2.06
CA LEU A 28 -10.11 -11.59 2.67
C LEU A 28 -9.60 -13.01 2.84
N ASN A 29 -8.78 -13.47 1.90
CA ASN A 29 -8.16 -14.79 1.89
C ASN A 29 -6.95 -14.81 0.94
N GLU A 30 -6.35 -15.98 0.76
CA GLU A 30 -5.19 -16.12 -0.12
C GLU A 30 -5.53 -15.97 -1.61
N ASP A 31 -6.72 -16.38 -2.05
CA ASP A 31 -7.14 -16.26 -3.45
C ASP A 31 -7.34 -14.79 -3.84
N ASP A 32 -7.93 -13.99 -2.96
CA ASP A 32 -8.05 -12.54 -3.08
C ASP A 32 -6.67 -11.87 -3.18
N ARG A 33 -5.72 -12.29 -2.34
CA ARG A 33 -4.33 -11.82 -2.42
C ARG A 33 -3.68 -12.16 -3.76
N ARG A 34 -3.92 -13.35 -4.31
CA ARG A 34 -3.37 -13.77 -5.61
C ARG A 34 -3.96 -12.94 -6.74
N ALA A 35 -5.28 -12.76 -6.74
CA ALA A 35 -5.97 -11.93 -7.74
C ALA A 35 -5.50 -10.47 -7.76
N PHE A 36 -4.98 -9.93 -6.65
CA PHE A 36 -4.39 -8.59 -6.60
C PHE A 36 -2.99 -8.51 -7.24
N LEU A 37 -2.26 -9.61 -7.31
CA LEU A 37 -0.88 -9.67 -7.82
C LEU A 37 -0.77 -10.06 -9.30
N ASP A 38 -1.84 -10.61 -9.87
CA ASP A 38 -1.97 -10.96 -11.30
C ASP A 38 -2.33 -9.72 -12.15
#